data_AF-A0A1E1KG79-F1
#
_entry.id   AF-A0A1E1KG79-F1
#
_cell.length_a   1.000
_cell.length_b   1.000
_cell.length_c   1.000
_cell.angle_alpha   90.00
_cell.angle_beta   90.00
_cell.angle_gamma   90.00
#
_symmetry.space_group_name_H-M   'P 1'
#
loop_
_entity.id
_entity.type
_entity.pdbx_description
1 polymer ?
#
loop_
_entity_poly.entity_id
_entity_poly.type
_entity_poly.pdbx_seq_one_letter_code
_entity_poly.pdbx_strand_id
1 'polypeptide(L)'
;MTSALNMAIYASFRAIQAPERLGTSMSDLLGAPNENDSETLRFVEKWFQNAVKAASAPGGLLIHCSDNHLMPIDTVNRKYRDIEKKYTMTAPQTPGIMTDNACGNQIAAFAYAIGLQQVMVLCSDSPKGALMTNTGVILDIWRQAGNLKEQTVVVNKGIDALGMFLSTKILHELMHVAADWDRGISLVPSQFPGILPDKVNGEPVGELYEYTPISGKKRGSKVATSAPNPNNLRHNADSMALLAASWDLPAYGWANGECATIGKARQAPLEYPDMPKPPGPS
;
A
#
# COMPACT_ATOMS: atom_id res chain seq x y z
N MET A 1 3.64 10.22 6.87
CA MET A 1 3.49 9.09 7.82
C MET A 1 2.15 9.12 8.56
N THR A 2 1.82 10.20 9.28
CA THR A 2 0.58 10.29 10.09
C THR A 2 -0.70 9.94 9.33
N SER A 3 -0.92 10.50 8.12
CA SER A 3 -2.11 10.18 7.32
C SER A 3 -2.16 8.72 6.86
N ALA A 4 -1.02 8.09 6.56
CA ALA A 4 -0.96 6.67 6.21
C ALA A 4 -1.35 5.78 7.39
N LEU A 5 -0.86 6.12 8.60
CA LEU A 5 -1.26 5.41 9.82
C LEU A 5 -2.72 5.64 10.18
N ASN A 6 -3.24 6.88 10.06
CA ASN A 6 -4.66 7.15 10.23
C ASN A 6 -5.51 6.30 9.30
N MET A 7 -5.10 6.17 8.04
CA MET A 7 -5.77 5.34 7.05
C MET A 7 -5.74 3.86 7.44
N ALA A 8 -4.60 3.33 7.90
CA ALA A 8 -4.48 1.95 8.39
C ALA A 8 -5.38 1.71 9.62
N ILE A 9 -5.33 2.60 10.61
CA ILE A 9 -6.15 2.53 11.82
C ILE A 9 -7.63 2.57 11.42
N TYR A 10 -8.03 3.54 10.60
CA TYR A 10 -9.39 3.68 10.13
C TYR A 10 -9.87 2.42 9.39
N ALA A 11 -9.05 1.88 8.48
CA ALA A 11 -9.38 0.68 7.72
C ALA A 11 -9.53 -0.57 8.62
N SER A 12 -8.73 -0.68 9.69
CA SER A 12 -8.88 -1.76 10.69
C SER A 12 -10.24 -1.71 11.39
N PHE A 13 -10.70 -0.51 11.80
CA PHE A 13 -12.02 -0.33 12.38
C PHE A 13 -13.12 -0.54 11.34
N ARG A 14 -12.94 -0.02 10.12
CA ARG A 14 -13.88 -0.16 9.01
C ARG A 14 -14.14 -1.63 8.64
N ALA A 15 -13.15 -2.51 8.82
CA ALA A 15 -13.28 -3.93 8.56
C ALA A 15 -14.29 -4.63 9.49
N ILE A 16 -14.43 -4.17 10.74
CA ILE A 16 -15.28 -4.82 11.75
C ILE A 16 -16.54 -4.01 12.14
N GLN A 17 -16.57 -2.72 11.82
CA GLN A 17 -17.65 -1.82 12.20
C GLN A 17 -18.64 -1.55 11.06
N ALA A 18 -19.87 -1.24 11.45
CA ALA A 18 -20.91 -0.73 10.56
C ALA A 18 -20.57 0.68 10.02
N PRO A 19 -21.29 1.18 9.00
CA PRO A 19 -22.22 0.46 8.10
C PRO A 19 -21.49 -0.54 7.21
N GLU A 20 -22.22 -1.38 6.48
CA GLU A 20 -21.61 -2.31 5.52
C GLU A 20 -20.80 -1.58 4.43
N ARG A 21 -19.78 -2.25 3.88
CA ARG A 21 -19.02 -1.72 2.75
C ARG A 21 -19.83 -1.89 1.47
N LEU A 22 -19.67 -0.95 0.55
CA LEU A 22 -20.43 -0.88 -0.70
C LEU A 22 -19.47 -0.84 -1.88
N GLY A 23 -19.88 -1.45 -2.99
CA GLY A 23 -19.10 -1.51 -4.21
C GLY A 23 -18.52 -2.89 -4.45
N THR A 24 -17.28 -2.93 -4.93
CA THR A 24 -16.58 -4.18 -5.30
C THR A 24 -15.10 -4.16 -4.91
N SER A 25 -14.63 -3.18 -4.12
CA SER A 25 -13.22 -3.06 -3.73
C SER A 25 -12.65 -4.32 -3.10
N MET A 26 -13.33 -4.98 -2.16
CA MET A 26 -12.82 -6.23 -1.59
C MET A 26 -12.77 -7.36 -2.61
N SER A 27 -13.81 -7.47 -3.45
CA SER A 27 -13.82 -8.50 -4.48
C SER A 27 -12.76 -8.27 -5.56
N ASP A 28 -12.52 -7.00 -5.92
CA ASP A 28 -11.61 -6.62 -6.99
C ASP A 28 -10.15 -6.64 -6.52
N LEU A 29 -9.88 -6.14 -5.31
CA LEU A 29 -8.52 -5.97 -4.80
C LEU A 29 -8.01 -7.17 -4.01
N LEU A 30 -8.90 -7.94 -3.36
CA LEU A 30 -8.53 -9.06 -2.48
C LEU A 30 -9.13 -10.41 -2.90
N GLY A 31 -9.90 -10.45 -4.00
CA GLY A 31 -10.59 -11.67 -4.43
C GLY A 31 -11.64 -12.17 -3.42
N ALA A 32 -12.20 -11.28 -2.60
CA ALA A 32 -13.26 -11.64 -1.65
C ALA A 32 -14.57 -12.00 -2.38
N PRO A 33 -15.40 -12.92 -1.85
CA PRO A 33 -16.71 -13.21 -2.44
C PRO A 33 -17.64 -12.00 -2.52
N ASN A 34 -17.54 -11.06 -1.57
CA ASN A 34 -18.29 -9.80 -1.54
C ASN A 34 -17.63 -8.80 -0.57
N GLU A 35 -18.15 -7.57 -0.51
CA GLU A 35 -17.69 -6.49 0.38
C GLU A 35 -17.85 -6.77 1.88
N ASN A 36 -18.60 -7.81 2.23
CA ASN A 36 -18.92 -8.18 3.61
C ASN A 36 -18.51 -9.60 4.00
N ASP A 37 -17.55 -10.18 3.28
CA ASP A 37 -16.98 -11.48 3.60
C ASP A 37 -16.21 -11.46 4.94
N SER A 38 -16.75 -12.12 5.97
CA SER A 38 -16.23 -12.05 7.33
C SER A 38 -14.79 -12.55 7.50
N GLU A 39 -14.38 -13.55 6.73
CA GLU A 39 -13.02 -14.09 6.79
C GLU A 39 -12.02 -13.10 6.21
N THR A 40 -12.32 -12.53 5.05
CA THR A 40 -11.45 -11.51 4.44
C THR A 40 -11.39 -10.26 5.31
N LEU A 41 -12.48 -9.84 5.95
CA LEU A 41 -12.47 -8.69 6.86
C LEU A 41 -11.57 -8.90 8.08
N ARG A 42 -11.63 -10.07 8.72
CA ARG A 42 -10.72 -10.40 9.84
C ARG A 42 -9.26 -10.42 9.40
N PHE A 43 -8.98 -10.94 8.21
CA PHE A 43 -7.64 -10.89 7.63
C PHE A 43 -7.18 -9.45 7.44
N VAL A 44 -8.02 -8.61 6.83
CA VAL A 44 -7.74 -7.19 6.57
C VAL A 44 -7.51 -6.41 7.86
N GLU A 45 -8.37 -6.60 8.85
CA GLU A 45 -8.23 -6.01 10.19
C GLU A 45 -6.85 -6.35 10.79
N LYS A 46 -6.50 -7.64 10.84
CA LYS A 46 -5.24 -8.12 11.41
C LYS A 46 -4.04 -7.48 10.72
N TRP A 47 -4.07 -7.40 9.39
CA TRP A 47 -2.97 -6.83 8.61
C TRP A 47 -2.79 -5.33 8.84
N PHE A 48 -3.88 -4.56 8.89
CA PHE A 48 -3.77 -3.14 9.22
C PHE A 48 -3.31 -2.92 10.67
N GLN A 49 -3.75 -3.75 11.62
CA GLN A 49 -3.22 -3.71 12.98
C GLN A 49 -1.72 -4.02 13.02
N ASN A 50 -1.24 -4.96 12.21
CA ASN A 50 0.19 -5.27 12.09
C ASN A 50 0.98 -4.10 11.49
N ALA A 51 0.46 -3.40 10.48
CA ALA A 51 1.10 -2.20 9.93
C ALA A 51 1.23 -1.08 10.98
N VAL A 52 0.18 -0.86 11.77
CA VAL A 52 0.20 0.11 12.88
C VAL A 52 1.22 -0.29 13.95
N LYS A 53 1.27 -1.57 14.32
CA LYS A 53 2.26 -2.10 15.28
C LYS A 53 3.69 -1.97 14.76
N ALA A 54 3.93 -2.31 13.49
CA ALA A 54 5.24 -2.21 12.87
C ALA A 54 5.78 -0.78 12.88
N ALA A 55 4.92 0.20 12.58
CA ALA A 55 5.28 1.61 12.68
C ALA A 55 5.56 2.09 14.12
N SER A 56 5.05 1.37 15.12
CA SER A 56 5.17 1.70 16.55
C SER A 56 6.20 0.84 17.29
N ALA A 57 6.93 -0.04 16.59
CA ALA A 57 7.79 -1.04 17.20
C ALA A 57 9.01 -0.43 17.93
N PRO A 58 9.56 -1.09 18.98
CA PRO A 58 10.81 -0.65 19.62
C PRO A 58 11.98 -0.65 18.61
N GLY A 59 12.62 0.51 18.43
CA GLY A 59 13.59 0.74 17.34
C GLY A 59 13.01 1.55 16.17
N GLY A 60 11.69 1.63 16.07
CA GLY A 60 10.94 2.49 15.17
C GLY A 60 10.98 2.08 13.70
N LEU A 61 10.17 2.76 12.91
CA LEU A 61 10.30 2.83 11.46
C LEU A 61 11.09 4.08 11.11
N LEU A 62 12.24 3.92 10.46
CA LEU A 62 12.99 5.02 9.88
C LEU A 62 12.54 5.21 8.43
N ILE A 63 12.19 6.44 8.05
CA ILE A 63 11.78 6.76 6.68
C ILE A 63 12.81 7.73 6.09
N HIS A 64 13.46 7.32 5.02
CA HIS A 64 14.31 8.20 4.21
C HIS A 64 13.52 8.68 2.99
N CYS A 65 13.53 9.99 2.72
CA CYS A 65 12.93 10.57 1.51
C CYS A 65 13.78 10.37 0.24
N SER A 66 14.93 9.72 0.33
CA SER A 66 15.74 9.35 -0.83
C SER A 66 16.68 8.22 -0.46
N ASP A 67 17.33 7.62 -1.45
CA ASP A 67 18.37 6.62 -1.27
C ASP A 67 19.78 7.22 -1.10
N ASN A 68 19.90 8.53 -0.84
CA ASN A 68 21.20 9.20 -0.70
C ASN A 68 22.03 8.68 0.50
N HIS A 69 21.38 8.07 1.49
CA HIS A 69 22.06 7.42 2.62
C HIS A 69 22.63 6.04 2.26
N LEU A 70 22.40 5.55 1.04
CA LEU A 70 22.85 4.25 0.55
C LEU A 70 24.01 4.43 -0.44
N MET A 71 25.15 3.82 -0.11
CA MET A 71 26.34 3.78 -0.96
C MET A 71 26.40 2.45 -1.72
N PRO A 72 26.54 2.44 -3.06
CA PRO A 72 26.67 1.19 -3.80
C PRO A 72 27.94 0.43 -3.39
N ILE A 73 27.81 -0.88 -3.15
CA ILE A 73 28.93 -1.81 -2.93
C ILE A 73 29.12 -2.71 -4.14
N ASP A 74 28.00 -3.19 -4.69
CA ASP A 74 27.95 -4.08 -5.85
C ASP A 74 26.65 -3.79 -6.61
N THR A 75 26.75 -2.95 -7.63
CA THR A 75 25.59 -2.49 -8.42
C THR A 75 25.00 -3.59 -9.29
N VAL A 76 25.78 -4.61 -9.65
CA VAL A 76 25.30 -5.77 -10.44
C VAL A 76 24.32 -6.58 -9.62
N ASN A 77 24.65 -6.85 -8.35
CA ASN A 77 23.76 -7.57 -7.44
C ASN A 77 22.86 -6.64 -6.61
N ARG A 78 22.81 -5.35 -6.95
CA ARG A 78 22.04 -4.32 -6.23
C ARG A 78 22.29 -4.29 -4.73
N LYS A 79 23.55 -4.44 -4.30
CA LYS A 79 23.94 -4.37 -2.90
C LYS A 79 24.43 -2.98 -2.55
N TYR A 80 23.90 -2.44 -1.46
CA TYR A 80 24.19 -1.11 -0.97
C TYR A 80 24.56 -1.16 0.52
N ARG A 81 25.39 -0.23 0.95
CA ARG A 81 25.74 0.02 2.36
C ARG A 81 24.98 1.24 2.84
N ASP A 82 24.27 1.09 3.95
CA ASP A 82 23.81 2.23 4.73
C ASP A 82 25.02 2.97 5.32
N ILE A 83 25.22 4.23 4.93
CA ILE A 83 26.41 5.03 5.28
C ILE A 83 26.50 5.24 6.79
N GLU A 84 25.36 5.46 7.45
CA GLU A 84 25.30 5.81 8.87
C GLU A 84 25.37 4.56 9.76
N LYS A 85 24.64 3.51 9.38
CA LYS A 85 24.49 2.29 10.18
C LYS A 85 25.50 1.20 9.82
N LYS A 86 26.26 1.37 8.72
CA LYS A 86 27.23 0.40 8.18
C LYS A 86 26.64 -0.98 7.89
N TYR A 87 25.33 -1.04 7.67
CA TYR A 87 24.60 -2.26 7.33
C TYR A 87 24.57 -2.47 5.81
N THR A 88 24.59 -3.72 5.36
CA THR A 88 24.48 -4.05 3.92
C THR A 88 23.09 -4.54 3.62
N MET A 89 22.46 -3.98 2.59
CA MET A 89 21.15 -4.37 2.12
C MET A 89 21.17 -4.66 0.61
N THR A 90 20.16 -5.37 0.12
CA THR A 90 19.95 -5.63 -1.30
C THR A 90 18.68 -4.92 -1.75
N ALA A 91 18.79 -4.00 -2.71
CA ALA A 91 17.65 -3.29 -3.27
C ALA A 91 16.86 -4.20 -4.23
N PRO A 92 15.54 -3.93 -4.45
CA PRO A 92 14.72 -4.71 -5.37
C PRO A 92 15.30 -4.75 -6.78
N GLN A 93 15.22 -5.88 -7.48
CA GLN A 93 15.70 -5.98 -8.86
C GLN A 93 14.80 -5.17 -9.82
N THR A 94 15.38 -4.40 -10.74
CA THR A 94 14.64 -3.72 -11.82
C THR A 94 15.11 -4.27 -13.17
N PRO A 95 14.20 -4.76 -14.03
CA PRO A 95 14.57 -5.27 -15.34
C PRO A 95 15.32 -4.23 -16.18
N GLY A 96 16.48 -4.61 -16.72
CA GLY A 96 17.09 -3.93 -17.86
C GLY A 96 17.83 -2.61 -17.63
N ILE A 97 17.99 -2.13 -16.39
CA ILE A 97 18.75 -0.91 -16.11
C ILE A 97 19.69 -1.10 -14.91
N MET A 98 20.99 -1.08 -15.16
CA MET A 98 21.98 -0.89 -14.10
C MET A 98 22.02 0.60 -13.74
N THR A 99 21.77 0.91 -12.48
CA THR A 99 21.81 2.27 -11.95
C THR A 99 22.81 2.35 -10.81
N ASP A 100 23.35 3.55 -10.59
CA ASP A 100 24.28 3.86 -9.50
C ASP A 100 23.60 4.07 -8.14
N ASN A 101 22.27 3.92 -8.09
CA ASN A 101 21.42 4.24 -6.96
C ASN A 101 20.43 3.11 -6.67
N ALA A 102 19.96 3.01 -5.43
CA ALA A 102 19.10 1.91 -4.99
C ALA A 102 17.69 2.00 -5.57
N CYS A 103 17.20 3.20 -5.89
CA CYS A 103 15.87 3.45 -6.44
C CYS A 103 15.74 3.06 -7.93
N GLY A 104 16.85 2.96 -8.66
CA GLY A 104 16.89 2.51 -10.06
C GLY A 104 15.99 3.23 -11.05
N ASN A 105 15.56 4.45 -10.72
CA ASN A 105 14.61 5.27 -11.48
C ASN A 105 13.26 4.62 -11.83
N GLN A 106 12.96 3.44 -11.26
CA GLN A 106 11.76 2.65 -11.55
C GLN A 106 11.03 2.22 -10.28
N ILE A 107 11.68 2.31 -9.12
CA ILE A 107 11.11 1.96 -7.82
C ILE A 107 10.49 3.22 -7.21
N ALA A 108 9.26 3.11 -6.70
CA ALA A 108 8.57 4.22 -6.02
C ALA A 108 9.02 4.34 -4.56
N ALA A 109 9.23 3.21 -3.91
CA ALA A 109 9.83 3.08 -2.60
C ALA A 109 10.21 1.60 -2.35
N PHE A 110 10.98 1.34 -1.30
CA PHE A 110 11.26 -0.01 -0.84
C PHE A 110 11.56 -0.02 0.67
N ALA A 111 11.42 -1.19 1.30
CA ALA A 111 11.74 -1.39 2.70
C ALA A 111 12.86 -2.43 2.92
N TYR A 112 13.62 -2.27 4.01
CA TYR A 112 14.61 -3.23 4.50
C TYR A 112 14.76 -3.14 6.03
N ALA A 113 15.24 -4.21 6.67
CA ALA A 113 15.47 -4.24 8.11
C ALA A 113 16.95 -4.04 8.48
N ILE A 114 17.20 -3.35 9.60
CA ILE A 114 18.50 -3.22 10.26
C ILE A 114 18.35 -3.68 11.72
N GLY A 115 18.71 -4.94 12.01
CA GLY A 115 18.49 -5.52 13.34
C GLY A 115 16.99 -5.57 13.67
N LEU A 116 16.55 -4.82 14.68
CA LEU A 116 15.13 -4.68 15.05
C LEU A 116 14.44 -3.44 14.45
N GLN A 117 15.19 -2.55 13.81
CA GLN A 117 14.66 -1.35 13.18
C GLN A 117 14.25 -1.65 11.74
N GLN A 118 13.10 -1.11 11.33
CA GLN A 118 12.61 -1.19 9.96
C GLN A 118 12.91 0.11 9.23
N VAL A 119 13.38 0.04 8.00
CA VAL A 119 13.76 1.20 7.19
C VAL A 119 12.97 1.22 5.90
N MET A 120 12.36 2.35 5.59
CA MET A 120 11.65 2.62 4.34
C MET A 120 12.39 3.71 3.58
N VAL A 121 12.57 3.51 2.28
CA VAL A 121 13.19 4.48 1.38
C VAL A 121 12.14 4.92 0.37
N LEU A 122 11.71 6.18 0.45
CA LEU A 122 10.78 6.79 -0.49
C LEU A 122 11.55 7.32 -1.70
N CYS A 123 11.55 6.56 -2.79
CA CYS A 123 12.26 6.93 -4.01
C CYS A 123 11.54 8.03 -4.79
N SER A 124 10.24 8.22 -4.58
CA SER A 124 9.39 9.25 -5.21
C SER A 124 9.82 10.69 -4.93
N ASP A 125 10.55 10.92 -3.84
CA ASP A 125 11.02 12.24 -3.40
C ASP A 125 12.48 12.51 -3.85
N SER A 126 13.12 11.52 -4.47
CA SER A 126 14.38 11.70 -5.17
C SER A 126 14.13 12.30 -6.55
N PRO A 127 14.95 13.25 -7.04
CA PRO A 127 14.88 13.74 -8.43
C PRO A 127 15.07 12.63 -9.48
N LYS A 128 15.41 11.42 -9.03
CA LYS A 128 15.63 10.23 -9.84
C LYS A 128 14.48 9.21 -9.76
N GLY A 129 13.46 9.38 -8.92
CA GLY A 129 12.37 8.40 -8.73
C GLY A 129 11.39 8.24 -9.90
N ALA A 130 10.84 7.04 -10.06
CA ALA A 130 9.97 6.65 -11.19
C ALA A 130 8.55 7.22 -11.14
N LEU A 131 8.08 7.47 -9.93
CA LEU A 131 6.72 7.87 -9.63
C LEU A 131 6.81 9.01 -8.62
N MET A 132 7.17 10.20 -9.10
CA MET A 132 6.91 11.42 -8.33
C MET A 132 5.46 11.38 -7.90
N THR A 133 5.17 11.57 -6.62
CA THR A 133 3.80 11.78 -6.18
C THR A 133 3.32 13.06 -6.86
N ASN A 134 2.57 12.91 -7.94
CA ASN A 134 2.17 14.04 -8.81
C ASN A 134 1.26 15.05 -8.09
N THR A 135 0.84 14.72 -6.88
CA THR A 135 0.06 15.58 -6.02
C THR A 135 0.76 15.62 -4.67
N GLY A 136 1.36 16.74 -4.27
CA GLY A 136 1.74 17.00 -2.86
C GLY A 136 0.52 17.08 -1.91
N VAL A 137 -0.63 16.58 -2.37
CA VAL A 137 -1.92 16.53 -1.71
C VAL A 137 -1.98 15.23 -0.92
N ILE A 138 -2.42 15.33 0.33
CA ILE A 138 -2.79 14.19 1.17
C ILE A 138 -4.26 13.86 0.95
N LEU A 139 -4.61 12.58 0.99
CA LEU A 139 -5.99 12.11 0.76
C LEU A 139 -7.00 12.76 1.73
N ASP A 140 -6.54 13.14 2.92
CA ASP A 140 -7.31 13.76 4.02
C ASP A 140 -8.15 14.98 3.57
N ILE A 141 -7.69 15.74 2.58
CA ILE A 141 -8.44 16.91 2.06
C ILE A 141 -9.80 16.46 1.51
N TRP A 142 -9.81 15.37 0.73
CA TRP A 142 -11.01 14.86 0.06
C TRP A 142 -11.93 14.08 0.98
N ARG A 143 -11.42 13.65 2.13
CA ARG A 143 -12.21 13.03 3.19
C ARG A 143 -13.14 14.04 3.88
N GLN A 144 -12.69 15.27 4.04
CA GLN A 144 -13.42 16.30 4.78
C GLN A 144 -14.22 17.25 3.87
N ALA A 145 -13.70 17.56 2.68
CA ALA A 145 -14.28 18.60 1.83
C ALA A 145 -14.14 18.31 0.33
N GLY A 146 -14.97 19.00 -0.46
CA GLY A 146 -14.95 18.93 -1.91
C GLY A 146 -15.68 17.72 -2.51
N ASN A 147 -15.66 17.63 -3.84
CA ASN A 147 -16.21 16.52 -4.59
C ASN A 147 -15.08 15.79 -5.34
N LEU A 148 -14.59 14.69 -4.75
CA LEU A 148 -13.50 13.88 -5.30
C LEU A 148 -13.84 13.36 -6.70
N LYS A 149 -15.14 13.09 -6.98
CA LYS A 149 -15.58 12.57 -8.28
C LYS A 149 -15.44 13.57 -9.43
N GLU A 150 -15.34 14.86 -9.14
CA GLU A 150 -15.14 15.90 -10.15
C GLU A 150 -13.66 16.10 -10.47
N GLN A 151 -12.74 15.49 -9.70
CA GLN A 151 -11.33 15.57 -9.97
C GLN A 151 -10.99 14.81 -11.25
N THR A 152 -10.40 15.50 -12.22
CA THR A 152 -10.01 14.94 -13.53
C THR A 152 -9.21 13.65 -13.39
N VAL A 153 -8.32 13.56 -12.40
CA VAL A 153 -7.53 12.33 -12.15
C VAL A 153 -8.41 11.16 -11.74
N VAL A 154 -9.44 11.38 -10.90
CA VAL A 154 -10.38 10.33 -10.47
C VAL A 154 -11.33 9.95 -11.60
N VAL A 155 -11.81 10.92 -12.37
CA VAL A 155 -12.62 10.65 -13.58
C VAL A 155 -11.84 9.80 -14.59
N ASN A 156 -10.54 10.03 -14.74
CA ASN A 156 -9.72 9.37 -15.76
C ASN A 156 -9.05 8.07 -15.30
N LYS A 157 -8.75 7.92 -14.01
CA LYS A 157 -8.05 6.75 -13.45
C LYS A 157 -8.90 5.91 -12.50
N GLY A 158 -10.06 6.40 -12.04
CA GLY A 158 -10.87 5.67 -11.08
C GLY A 158 -10.11 5.44 -9.77
N ILE A 159 -10.18 4.22 -9.23
CA ILE A 159 -9.52 3.86 -7.96
C ILE A 159 -7.99 4.00 -8.04
N ASP A 160 -7.38 3.91 -9.22
CA ASP A 160 -5.94 4.09 -9.41
C ASP A 160 -5.47 5.51 -9.07
N ALA A 161 -6.39 6.48 -9.14
CA ALA A 161 -6.10 7.83 -8.66
C ALA A 161 -5.72 7.84 -7.17
N LEU A 162 -6.27 6.92 -6.37
CA LEU A 162 -5.96 6.82 -4.94
C LEU A 162 -4.52 6.38 -4.69
N GLY A 163 -3.98 5.53 -5.56
CA GLY A 163 -2.59 5.08 -5.51
C GLY A 163 -1.58 6.19 -5.80
N MET A 164 -2.01 7.35 -6.32
CA MET A 164 -1.13 8.48 -6.64
C MET A 164 -0.86 9.41 -5.44
N PHE A 165 -1.63 9.30 -4.35
CA PHE A 165 -1.43 10.12 -3.16
C PHE A 165 -0.27 9.58 -2.31
N LEU A 166 0.55 10.48 -1.76
CA LEU A 166 1.71 10.14 -0.93
C LEU A 166 1.32 9.28 0.29
N SER A 167 0.18 9.57 0.93
CA SER A 167 -0.32 8.78 2.07
C SER A 167 -0.58 7.32 1.70
N THR A 168 -1.13 7.06 0.51
CA THR A 168 -1.40 5.72 0.01
C THR A 168 -0.10 4.99 -0.33
N LYS A 169 0.88 5.68 -0.92
CA LYS A 169 2.20 5.10 -1.20
C LYS A 169 2.97 4.76 0.07
N ILE A 170 2.97 5.63 1.07
CA ILE A 170 3.55 5.30 2.38
C ILE A 170 2.84 4.09 2.97
N LEU A 171 1.51 4.00 2.87
CA LEU A 171 0.77 2.85 3.39
C LEU A 171 1.10 1.55 2.66
N HIS A 172 1.26 1.59 1.33
CA HIS A 172 1.74 0.46 0.53
C HIS A 172 3.05 -0.09 1.10
N GLU A 173 4.04 0.78 1.30
CA GLU A 173 5.32 0.36 1.87
C GLU A 173 5.20 -0.10 3.33
N LEU A 174 4.24 0.41 4.10
CA LEU A 174 3.98 -0.10 5.45
C LEU A 174 3.43 -1.53 5.45
N MET A 175 2.68 -1.93 4.42
CA MET A 175 2.26 -3.33 4.29
C MET A 175 3.46 -4.26 4.12
N HIS A 176 4.51 -3.78 3.46
CA HIS A 176 5.77 -4.49 3.30
C HIS A 176 6.42 -4.81 4.64
N VAL A 177 6.42 -3.82 5.53
CA VAL A 177 6.95 -3.94 6.89
C VAL A 177 6.03 -4.76 7.80
N ALA A 178 4.70 -4.66 7.62
CA ALA A 178 3.71 -5.38 8.42
C ALA A 178 3.84 -6.90 8.31
N ALA A 179 4.26 -7.40 7.14
CA ALA A 179 4.43 -8.82 6.87
C ALA A 179 5.51 -9.47 7.74
N ASP A 180 6.60 -8.75 7.98
CA ASP A 180 7.72 -9.22 8.79
C ASP A 180 7.30 -9.41 10.26
N TRP A 181 6.30 -8.65 10.73
CA TRP A 181 5.81 -8.72 12.10
C TRP A 181 4.93 -9.95 12.38
N ASP A 182 4.21 -10.48 11.39
CA ASP A 182 3.36 -11.65 11.58
C ASP A 182 4.17 -12.96 11.75
N ARG A 183 5.47 -12.93 11.45
CA ARG A 183 6.28 -14.16 11.35
C ARG A 183 7.22 -14.47 12.49
N GLY A 184 7.59 -13.54 13.37
CA GLY A 184 8.41 -13.81 14.58
C GLY A 184 9.71 -14.62 14.39
N ILE A 185 10.12 -14.91 13.16
CA ILE A 185 11.10 -15.92 12.77
C ILE A 185 11.81 -15.34 11.54
N SER A 186 13.14 -15.25 11.62
CA SER A 186 14.10 -14.89 10.57
C SER A 186 13.57 -14.02 9.44
N LEU A 187 14.08 -12.78 9.37
CA LEU A 187 14.02 -11.86 8.23
C LEU A 187 14.33 -12.60 6.91
N VAL A 188 13.34 -13.28 6.33
CA VAL A 188 13.35 -13.66 4.93
C VAL A 188 13.33 -12.32 4.20
N PRO A 189 14.21 -12.08 3.21
CA PRO A 189 14.15 -10.88 2.39
C PRO A 189 12.70 -10.66 2.05
N SER A 190 12.21 -9.51 2.50
CA SER A 190 10.83 -9.05 2.67
C SER A 190 9.77 -9.93 1.96
N GLN A 191 8.61 -10.15 2.56
CA GLN A 191 7.48 -10.71 1.78
C GLN A 191 6.96 -9.75 0.68
N PHE A 192 7.69 -8.66 0.53
CA PHE A 192 7.43 -7.52 -0.29
C PHE A 192 8.76 -6.84 -0.68
N PRO A 193 9.56 -7.53 -1.49
CA PRO A 193 10.03 -6.96 -2.72
C PRO A 193 9.59 -7.93 -3.81
N GLY A 194 8.43 -7.64 -4.40
CA GLY A 194 8.11 -8.06 -5.75
C GLY A 194 7.80 -9.54 -6.00
N ILE A 195 7.54 -10.40 -5.01
CA ILE A 195 7.06 -11.78 -5.27
C ILE A 195 5.90 -12.17 -4.35
N LEU A 196 4.74 -12.47 -4.95
CA LEU A 196 3.53 -12.92 -4.26
C LEU A 196 3.61 -14.42 -3.90
N PRO A 197 2.84 -14.90 -2.90
CA PRO A 197 2.97 -16.25 -2.33
C PRO A 197 2.87 -17.40 -3.34
N ASP A 198 2.00 -17.26 -4.34
CA ASP A 198 1.70 -18.30 -5.30
C ASP A 198 2.26 -17.98 -6.69
N LYS A 199 2.55 -19.06 -7.41
CA LYS A 199 3.01 -19.03 -8.80
C LYS A 199 1.85 -19.05 -9.79
N VAL A 200 2.02 -18.40 -10.93
CA VAL A 200 1.11 -18.52 -12.09
C VAL A 200 1.89 -19.16 -13.22
N ASN A 201 1.39 -20.30 -13.73
CA ASN A 201 2.07 -21.09 -14.76
C ASN A 201 3.51 -21.50 -14.41
N GLY A 202 3.79 -21.74 -13.12
CA GLY A 202 5.12 -22.14 -12.64
C GLY A 202 6.10 -20.99 -12.35
N GLU A 203 5.73 -19.76 -12.73
CA GLU A 203 6.54 -18.56 -12.53
C GLU A 203 6.16 -17.80 -11.26
N PRO A 204 7.14 -17.21 -10.54
CA PRO A 204 6.87 -16.27 -9.46
C PRO A 204 6.01 -15.10 -9.96
N VAL A 205 5.03 -14.69 -9.17
CA VAL A 205 4.19 -13.54 -9.52
C VAL A 205 4.78 -12.28 -8.91
N GLY A 206 5.05 -11.29 -9.77
CA GLY A 206 5.47 -9.95 -9.36
C GLY A 206 4.47 -9.28 -8.42
N GLU A 207 4.90 -8.31 -7.63
CA GLU A 207 3.95 -7.37 -7.05
C GLU A 207 3.12 -6.71 -8.17
N LEU A 208 1.83 -6.55 -7.91
CA LEU A 208 0.87 -6.01 -8.86
C LEU A 208 0.48 -4.60 -8.43
N TYR A 209 0.55 -3.69 -9.39
CA TYR A 209 0.19 -2.28 -9.18
C TYR A 209 -1.02 -1.94 -10.04
N GLU A 210 -1.85 -1.05 -9.52
CA GLU A 210 -3.04 -0.55 -10.19
C GLU A 210 -4.15 -1.61 -10.35
N TYR A 211 -5.38 -1.13 -10.51
CA TYR A 211 -6.61 -1.88 -10.48
C TYR A 211 -6.66 -2.94 -11.57
N THR A 212 -6.21 -2.63 -12.79
CA THR A 212 -6.35 -3.56 -13.92
C THR A 212 -5.48 -4.81 -13.73
N PRO A 213 -4.17 -4.71 -13.41
CA PRO A 213 -3.36 -5.89 -13.09
C PRO A 213 -3.83 -6.66 -11.86
N ILE A 214 -4.30 -5.96 -10.82
CA ILE A 214 -4.78 -6.58 -9.57
C ILE A 214 -6.08 -7.34 -9.80
N SER A 215 -7.11 -6.67 -10.32
CA SER A 215 -8.46 -7.25 -10.43
C SER A 215 -8.65 -8.11 -11.67
N GLY A 216 -7.79 -7.96 -12.67
CA GLY A 216 -8.00 -8.51 -14.00
C GLY A 216 -9.12 -7.85 -14.79
N LYS A 217 -9.70 -6.76 -14.28
CA LYS A 217 -10.83 -6.06 -14.89
C LYS A 217 -10.38 -4.75 -15.49
N LYS A 218 -10.94 -4.39 -16.63
CA LYS A 218 -10.92 -2.99 -17.07
C LYS A 218 -11.82 -2.17 -16.15
N ARG A 219 -11.49 -0.91 -15.94
CA ARG A 219 -12.35 0.02 -15.20
C ARG A 219 -13.75 0.09 -15.82
N GLY A 220 -14.78 0.08 -14.98
CA GLY A 220 -16.20 0.03 -15.36
C GLY A 220 -16.68 -1.36 -15.81
N SER A 221 -15.77 -2.32 -16.01
CA SER A 221 -16.12 -3.69 -16.41
C SER A 221 -16.33 -4.58 -15.19
N LYS A 222 -17.42 -5.35 -15.22
CA LYS A 222 -17.65 -6.45 -14.27
C LYS A 222 -16.88 -7.72 -14.65
N VAL A 223 -16.41 -7.81 -15.90
CA VAL A 223 -15.76 -8.98 -16.47
C VAL A 223 -14.25 -8.88 -16.25
N ALA A 224 -13.70 -9.88 -15.57
CA ALA A 224 -12.26 -10.08 -15.45
C ALA A 224 -11.77 -10.92 -16.63
N THR A 225 -10.68 -10.49 -17.27
CA THR A 225 -10.02 -11.24 -18.36
C THR A 225 -8.88 -12.11 -17.84
N SER A 226 -8.30 -11.75 -16.69
CA SER A 226 -7.21 -12.49 -16.06
C SER A 226 -6.98 -11.94 -14.65
N ALA A 227 -7.44 -12.65 -13.62
CA ALA A 227 -7.16 -12.26 -12.24
C ALA A 227 -6.16 -13.23 -11.59
N PRO A 228 -5.16 -12.73 -10.86
CA PRO A 228 -4.41 -13.55 -9.92
C PRO A 228 -5.34 -14.23 -8.92
N ASN A 229 -4.87 -15.31 -8.30
CA ASN A 229 -5.68 -15.98 -7.29
C ASN A 229 -5.88 -15.09 -6.05
N PRO A 230 -6.92 -15.33 -5.23
CA PRO A 230 -7.21 -14.52 -4.05
C PRO A 230 -6.09 -14.47 -3.01
N ASN A 231 -5.26 -15.52 -2.91
CA ASN A 231 -4.16 -15.56 -1.95
C ASN A 231 -3.07 -14.55 -2.33
N ASN A 232 -2.72 -14.45 -3.62
CA ASN A 232 -1.83 -13.42 -4.14
C ASN A 232 -2.39 -12.02 -3.92
N LEU A 233 -3.68 -11.81 -4.20
CA LEU A 233 -4.33 -10.51 -4.03
C LEU A 233 -4.35 -10.02 -2.58
N ARG A 234 -4.60 -10.93 -1.62
CA ARG A 234 -4.59 -10.63 -0.18
C ARG A 234 -3.20 -10.30 0.37
N HIS A 235 -2.15 -10.75 -0.31
CA HIS A 235 -0.75 -10.49 0.06
C HIS A 235 -0.07 -9.53 -0.91
N ASN A 236 -0.84 -8.70 -1.63
CA ASN A 236 -0.35 -7.64 -2.51
C ASN A 236 -0.50 -6.29 -1.80
N ALA A 237 0.56 -5.48 -1.69
CA ALA A 237 0.50 -4.28 -0.85
C ALA A 237 -0.31 -3.17 -1.50
N ASP A 238 -0.23 -3.04 -2.82
CA ASP A 238 -1.04 -2.07 -3.56
C ASP A 238 -2.53 -2.40 -3.43
N SER A 239 -2.91 -3.68 -3.36
CA SER A 239 -4.29 -4.10 -3.07
C SER A 239 -4.76 -3.59 -1.71
N MET A 240 -3.95 -3.79 -0.67
CA MET A 240 -4.27 -3.39 0.69
C MET A 240 -4.28 -1.86 0.84
N ALA A 241 -3.31 -1.16 0.23
CA ALA A 241 -3.23 0.29 0.27
C ALA A 241 -4.39 0.97 -0.48
N LEU A 242 -4.73 0.49 -1.69
CA LEU A 242 -5.88 0.97 -2.44
C LEU A 242 -7.19 0.69 -1.71
N LEU A 243 -7.32 -0.47 -1.04
CA LEU A 243 -8.50 -0.78 -0.23
C LEU A 243 -8.64 0.19 0.95
N ALA A 244 -7.56 0.44 1.68
CA ALA A 244 -7.57 1.37 2.79
C ALA A 244 -7.92 2.79 2.33
N ALA A 245 -7.29 3.27 1.26
CA ALA A 245 -7.55 4.58 0.69
C ALA A 245 -8.99 4.71 0.18
N SER A 246 -9.56 3.63 -0.38
CA SER A 246 -10.93 3.63 -0.86
C SER A 246 -11.94 3.72 0.29
N TRP A 247 -11.64 3.04 1.41
CA TRP A 247 -12.44 3.04 2.63
C TRP A 247 -12.33 4.33 3.43
N ASP A 248 -11.18 5.01 3.37
CA ASP A 248 -10.89 6.27 4.07
C ASP A 248 -11.71 7.47 3.58
N LEU A 249 -12.57 7.25 2.59
CA LEU A 249 -13.38 8.24 1.91
C LEU A 249 -14.88 7.93 2.08
N PRO A 250 -15.49 8.18 3.26
CA PRO A 250 -16.80 7.61 3.61
C PRO A 250 -17.97 8.06 2.73
N ALA A 251 -17.82 9.22 2.08
CA ALA A 251 -18.81 9.74 1.15
C ALA A 251 -18.81 9.04 -0.22
N TYR A 252 -17.82 8.18 -0.49
CA TYR A 252 -17.58 7.56 -1.78
C TYR A 252 -17.52 6.03 -1.67
N GLY A 253 -17.94 5.36 -2.74
CA GLY A 253 -17.82 3.92 -2.92
C GLY A 253 -17.23 3.61 -4.27
N TRP A 254 -16.68 2.42 -4.43
CA TRP A 254 -15.92 2.05 -5.63
C TRP A 254 -16.48 0.77 -6.23
N ALA A 255 -17.05 0.87 -7.42
CA ALA A 255 -17.64 -0.26 -8.12
C ALA A 255 -16.94 -0.44 -9.46
N ASN A 256 -16.34 -1.61 -9.69
CA ASN A 256 -15.55 -1.95 -10.86
C ASN A 256 -14.45 -0.90 -11.15
N GLY A 257 -13.79 -0.41 -10.09
CA GLY A 257 -12.78 0.64 -10.17
C GLY A 257 -13.31 2.06 -10.42
N GLU A 258 -14.63 2.27 -10.51
CA GLU A 258 -15.25 3.60 -10.70
C GLU A 258 -15.74 4.21 -9.39
N CYS A 259 -15.56 5.53 -9.24
CA CYS A 259 -15.98 6.26 -8.06
C CYS A 259 -17.48 6.63 -8.12
N ALA A 260 -18.23 6.28 -7.08
CA ALA A 260 -19.63 6.65 -6.89
C ALA A 260 -19.82 7.36 -5.55
N THR A 261 -20.91 8.15 -5.43
CA THR A 261 -21.25 8.82 -4.18
C THR A 261 -22.16 7.91 -3.36
N ILE A 262 -21.90 7.80 -2.06
CA ILE A 262 -22.74 7.08 -1.11
C ILE A 262 -23.71 8.07 -0.45
N GLY A 263 -24.99 7.70 -0.34
CA GLY A 263 -25.96 8.53 0.39
C GLY A 263 -25.67 8.54 1.89
N LYS A 264 -25.84 9.71 2.55
CA LYS A 264 -25.42 9.96 3.94
C LYS A 264 -25.73 8.84 4.95
N ALA A 265 -26.92 8.26 4.92
CA ALA A 265 -27.34 7.20 5.85
C ALA A 265 -26.50 5.90 5.75
N ARG A 266 -25.79 5.69 4.63
CA ARG A 266 -24.93 4.51 4.40
C ARG A 266 -23.45 4.84 4.49
N GLN A 267 -23.09 6.10 4.73
CA GLN A 267 -21.70 6.52 4.86
C GLN A 267 -21.15 6.05 6.21
N ALA A 268 -19.91 5.59 6.21
CA ALA A 268 -19.18 5.37 7.44
C ALA A 268 -18.95 6.71 8.18
N PRO A 269 -18.79 6.69 9.51
CA PRO A 269 -18.42 7.91 10.21
C PRO A 269 -17.03 8.36 9.78
N LEU A 270 -16.77 9.68 9.80
CA LEU A 270 -15.42 10.20 9.53
C LEU A 270 -14.42 9.70 10.57
N GLU A 271 -14.83 9.45 11.80
CA GLU A 271 -14.02 8.86 12.86
C GLU A 271 -14.87 7.84 13.61
N TYR A 272 -14.33 6.65 13.84
CA TYR A 272 -14.95 5.66 14.70
C TYR A 272 -14.68 5.99 16.17
N PRO A 273 -15.59 5.65 17.09
CA PRO A 273 -15.32 5.72 18.53
C PRO A 273 -14.07 4.91 18.89
N ASP A 274 -13.30 5.40 19.86
CA ASP A 274 -12.12 4.73 20.42
C ASP A 274 -10.97 4.47 19.42
N MET A 275 -11.00 5.14 18.27
CA MET A 275 -9.91 5.09 17.32
C MET A 275 -8.63 5.66 17.95
N PRO A 276 -7.54 4.87 18.05
CA PRO A 276 -6.30 5.37 18.62
C PRO A 276 -5.74 6.48 17.72
N LYS A 277 -5.12 7.48 18.33
CA LYS A 277 -4.28 8.41 17.56
C LYS A 277 -3.01 7.67 17.16
N PRO A 278 -2.54 7.83 15.92
CA PRO A 278 -1.25 7.26 15.52
C PRO A 278 -0.15 7.79 16.45
N PRO A 279 0.91 7.02 16.72
CA PRO A 279 2.07 7.55 17.39
C PRO A 279 2.52 8.83 16.67
N GLY A 280 2.74 9.90 17.43
CA GLY A 280 3.17 11.18 16.88
C GLY A 280 4.46 11.04 16.08
N PRO A 281 4.79 12.01 15.20
CA PRO A 281 6.07 11.99 14.49
C PRO A 281 7.19 11.95 15.52
N SER A 282 8.02 10.90 15.46
CA SER A 282 9.30 10.80 16.15
C SER A 282 10.34 11.69 15.49
#